data_AF-A6FHF1-F1
#
_entry.id   AF-A6FHF1-F1
#
_cell.length_a   1.000
_cell.length_b   1.000
_cell.length_c   1.000
_cell.angle_alpha   90.00
_cell.angle_beta   90.00
_cell.angle_gamma   90.00
#
_symmetry.space_group_name_H-M   'P 1'
#
loop_
_entity.id
_entity.type
_entity.pdbx_description
1 polymer ?
#
loop_
_entity_poly.entity_id
_entity_poly.type
_entity_poly.pdbx_seq_one_letter_code
_entity_poly.pdbx_strand_id
1 'polypeptide(L)' 'MVQAREAILDGVDLMGFTCWGPIDLVANSTAEMDKRYGFIYVDRRDDGFGTLARTRKKAFTGIAT' A
#
# COMPACT_ATOMS: atom_id res chain seq x y z
N MET A 1 10.99 2.11 -7.91
CA MET A 1 12.08 1.96 -6.92
C MET A 1 13.46 2.21 -7.54
N VAL A 2 13.60 3.24 -8.39
CA VAL A 2 14.87 3.49 -9.11
C VAL A 2 15.96 4.01 -8.16
N GLN A 3 15.60 4.94 -7.28
CA GLN A 3 16.54 5.59 -6.35
C GLN A 3 17.06 4.65 -5.25
N ALA A 4 16.20 3.77 -4.71
CA ALA A 4 16.63 2.76 -3.75
C ALA A 4 17.64 1.76 -4.36
N ARG A 5 17.52 1.49 -5.66
CA ARG A 5 18.47 0.64 -6.39
C ARG A 5 19.82 1.35 -6.58
N GLU A 6 19.82 2.65 -6.87
CA GLU A 6 21.05 3.44 -6.98
C GLU A 6 21.80 3.48 -5.62
N ALA A 7 21.08 3.68 -4.51
CA ALA A 7 21.69 3.66 -3.18
C ALA A 7 22.39 2.33 -2.84
N ILE A 8 21.85 1.19 -3.29
CA ILE A 8 22.51 -0.12 -3.14
C ILE A 8 23.82 -0.15 -3.96
N LEU A 9 23.83 0.41 -5.17
CA LEU A 9 25.04 0.50 -6.00
C LEU A 9 26.10 1.40 -5.38
N ASP A 10 25.69 2.44 -4.65
CA ASP A 10 26.56 3.34 -3.89
C ASP A 10 27.11 2.71 -2.59
N GLY A 11 26.75 1.46 -2.28
CA GLY A 11 27.28 0.70 -1.15
C GLY A 11 26.45 0.76 0.13
N VAL A 12 25.21 1.27 0.08
CA VAL A 12 24.30 1.25 1.22
C VAL A 12 23.77 -0.18 1.45
N ASP A 13 23.91 -0.67 2.68
CA ASP A 13 23.31 -1.94 3.10
C ASP A 13 21.81 -1.77 3.40
N LEU A 14 20.98 -1.98 2.38
CA LEU A 14 19.53 -1.86 2.47
C LEU A 14 18.89 -3.23 2.76
N MET A 15 18.35 -3.39 3.97
CA MET A 15 17.71 -4.65 4.40
C MET A 15 16.40 -4.98 3.65
N GLY A 16 15.67 -3.97 3.17
CA GLY A 16 14.42 -4.18 2.43
C GLY A 16 13.59 -2.91 2.25
N PHE A 17 12.49 -3.04 1.50
CA PHE A 17 11.51 -1.99 1.27
C PHE A 17 10.10 -2.50 1.55
N THR A 18 9.40 -1.88 2.49
CA THR A 18 8.03 -2.23 2.86
C THR A 18 7.08 -1.11 2.46
N CYS A 19 6.18 -1.38 1.52
CA CYS A 19 5.17 -0.41 1.11
C CYS A 19 4.24 -0.06 2.29
N TRP A 20 3.96 1.24 2.47
CA TRP A 20 2.97 1.68 3.44
C TRP A 20 1.56 1.23 3.06
N GLY A 21 0.82 0.72 4.05
CA GLY A 21 -0.58 0.33 3.89
C GLY A 21 -0.83 -0.63 2.72
N PRO A 22 -0.24 -1.84 2.69
CA PRO A 22 -0.36 -2.78 1.56
C PRO A 22 -1.81 -3.24 1.29
N ILE A 23 -2.68 -3.08 2.29
CA ILE A 23 -4.14 -3.21 2.22
C ILE A 23 -4.77 -1.87 2.61
N ASP A 24 -5.88 -1.50 1.98
CA ASP A 24 -6.59 -0.26 2.32
C ASP A 24 -6.93 -0.21 3.82
N LEU A 25 -6.59 0.91 4.45
CA LEU A 25 -6.71 1.16 5.89
C LEU A 25 -7.11 2.61 6.14
N VAL A 26 -7.52 2.91 7.37
CA VAL A 26 -7.89 4.27 7.79
C VAL A 26 -6.64 5.16 7.83
N ALA A 27 -6.67 6.28 7.12
CA ALA A 27 -5.56 7.22 7.09
C ALA A 27 -5.33 7.88 8.45
N ASN A 28 -4.09 7.88 8.93
CA ASN A 28 -3.73 8.40 10.24
C ASN A 28 -4.01 9.90 10.42
N SER A 29 -3.92 10.70 9.35
CA SER A 29 -4.06 12.16 9.42
C SER A 29 -5.50 12.67 9.44
N THR A 30 -6.40 11.98 8.74
CA THR A 30 -7.77 12.45 8.49
C THR A 30 -8.83 11.49 8.98
N ALA A 31 -8.43 10.29 9.44
CA ALA A 31 -9.34 9.20 9.81
C ALA A 31 -10.27 8.75 8.67
N GLU A 32 -9.82 8.87 7.41
CA GLU A 32 -10.58 8.53 6.21
C GLU A 32 -10.12 7.18 5.60
N MET A 33 -11.08 6.38 5.13
CA MET A 33 -10.98 5.22 4.24
C MET A 33 -10.90 5.60 2.76
N ASP A 34 -11.40 6.77 2.38
CA ASP A 34 -11.39 7.22 0.98
C ASP A 34 -9.98 7.53 0.47
N LYS A 35 -9.05 7.82 1.38
CA LYS A 35 -7.62 7.92 1.08
C LYS A 35 -6.97 6.52 1.03
N ARG A 36 -6.94 5.93 -0.16
CA ARG A 36 -6.55 4.52 -0.37
C ARG A 36 -5.11 4.36 -0.84
N TYR A 37 -4.34 3.56 -0.10
CA TYR A 37 -2.92 3.30 -0.36
C TYR A 37 -2.63 1.86 -0.82
N GLY A 38 -3.54 0.92 -0.53
CA GLY A 38 -3.25 -0.49 -0.62
C GLY A 38 -3.31 -1.06 -2.03
N PHE A 39 -2.57 -2.15 -2.22
CA PHE A 39 -2.67 -3.02 -3.39
C PHE A 39 -3.91 -3.91 -3.31
N ILE A 40 -4.46 -4.09 -2.10
CA ILE A 40 -5.70 -4.80 -1.82
C ILE A 40 -6.77 -3.76 -1.45
N TYR A 41 -7.83 -3.71 -2.23
CA TYR A 41 -9.03 -2.93 -1.92
C TYR A 41 -9.79 -3.56 -0.76
N VAL A 42 -10.29 -2.73 0.16
CA VAL A 42 -11.23 -3.12 1.21
C VAL A 42 -12.54 -2.40 0.97
N ASP A 43 -13.62 -3.16 0.88
CA ASP A 43 -14.98 -2.63 0.79
C ASP A 43 -15.45 -2.05 2.12
N ARG A 44 -15.04 -0.80 2.38
CA ARG A 44 -15.43 0.01 3.52
C ARG A 44 -15.30 1.48 3.17
N ARG A 45 -16.27 2.27 3.62
CA ARG A 45 -16.37 3.73 3.45
C ARG A 45 -16.25 4.44 4.80
N ASP A 46 -16.15 5.77 4.77
CA ASP A 46 -16.04 6.62 5.97
C ASP A 46 -17.29 6.59 6.85
N ASP A 47 -18.47 6.41 6.24
CA ASP A 47 -19.75 6.25 6.93
C ASP A 47 -19.92 4.88 7.62
N GLY A 48 -18.89 4.02 7.55
CA GLY A 48 -18.89 2.70 8.17
C GLY A 48 -19.59 1.60 7.36
N PHE A 49 -20.22 1.93 6.23
CA PHE A 49 -20.82 0.94 5.35
C PHE A 49 -19.76 0.19 4.52
N GLY A 50 -20.07 -1.07 4.22
CA GLY A 50 -19.25 -1.96 3.41
C GLY A 50 -19.21 -3.38 3.97
N THR A 51 -18.82 -4.34 3.14
CA THR A 51 -18.79 -5.76 3.48
C THR A 51 -17.47 -6.24 4.08
N LEU A 52 -16.44 -5.38 4.09
CA LEU A 52 -15.05 -5.74 4.39
C LEU A 52 -14.48 -6.81 3.44
N ALA A 53 -15.12 -7.03 2.29
CA ALA A 53 -14.59 -7.87 1.24
C ALA A 53 -13.27 -7.29 0.70
N ARG A 54 -12.37 -8.17 0.27
CA ARG A 54 -11.05 -7.80 -0.25
C ARG A 54 -10.93 -8.15 -1.72
N THR A 55 -10.44 -7.20 -2.50
CA THR A 55 -10.23 -7.40 -3.95
C THR A 55 -8.83 -6.94 -4.33
N ARG A 56 -8.12 -7.74 -5.14
CA ARG A 56 -6.79 -7.38 -5.66
C ARG A 56 -6.92 -6.24 -6.66
N LYS A 57 -6.19 -5.14 -6.46
CA LYS A 57 -6.08 -4.06 -7.45
C LYS A 57 -5.06 -4.43 -8.52
N LYS A 58 -5.08 -3.74 -9.66
CA LYS A 58 -4.08 -3.91 -10.73
C LYS A 58 -2.63 -3.77 -10.24
N ALA A 59 -2.41 -2.88 -9.27
CA ALA A 59 -1.11 -2.65 -8.65
C ALA A 59 -0.59 -3.86 -7.85
N PHE A 60 -1.45 -4.80 -7.43
CA PHE A 60 -1.06 -6.05 -6.77
C PHE A 60 -0.17 -6.92 -7.66
N THR A 61 -0.45 -6.98 -8.96
CA THR A 61 0.33 -7.79 -9.89
C THR A 61 1.78 -7.30 -9.98
N GLY A 62 2.01 -5.99 -9.92
CA GLY A 62 3.35 -5.40 -10.07
C GLY A 62 4.26 -5.50 -8.84
N ILE A 63 3.75 -5.99 -7.70
CA ILE A 63 4.55 -6.21 -6.47
C ILE A 63 4.83 -7.70 -6.19
N ALA A 64 4.17 -8.61 -6.91
CA ALA A 64 4.25 -10.06 -6.69
C ALA A 64 5.16 -10.80 -7.69
N THR A 65 5.87 -10.04 -8.54
CA THR A 65 6.86 -10.47 -9.54
C THR A 65 8.18 -9.79 -9.26
#